data_AF-M1ELV9-F1
#
_entry.id   AF-M1ELV9-F1
#
_cell.length_a   1.000
_cell.length_b   1.000
_cell.length_c   1.000
_cell.angle_alpha   90.00
_cell.angle_beta   90.00
_cell.angle_gamma   90.00
#
_symmetry.space_group_name_H-M   'P 1'
#
loop_
_entity.id
_entity.type
_entity.pdbx_description
1 polymer ?
#
loop_
_entity_poly.entity_id
_entity_poly.type
_entity_poly.pdbx_seq_one_letter_code
_entity_poly.pdbx_strand_id
1 'polypeptide(L)'
;LCSRCHIISQFNQGFYDCVIATDAEVLGAPIKGKRRGRGSKGDRASDLEAGVARGIDFHHVSAVLNFDLPPTPEAYIHRAGRTARANNPGMVLTFVLPIEQSHLHMIEELLGENGAPVLLPYQFRMEEIEGFRYRCRDAMRSVTKQAIREARLKEIKEELLHSERLKTYFEDNPRDLQLLRHDLPLHPAVVKPHLGHVPDYLVPPALRGLVRPHKKRKKLASRKVKKAKTQNPLHNFRHRKERCRPTAVPS
;
A
#
# COMPACT_ATOMS: atom_id res chain seq x y z
N LEU A 1 1.72 12.28 10.18
CA LEU A 1 0.35 12.67 9.76
C LEU A 1 0.16 12.61 8.24
N CYS A 2 1.11 13.11 7.43
CA CYS A 2 1.00 13.03 5.95
C CYS A 2 1.05 11.59 5.40
N SER A 3 1.77 10.67 6.06
CA SER A 3 1.91 9.26 5.63
C SER A 3 0.60 8.48 5.64
N ARG A 4 -0.20 8.54 6.71
CA ARG A 4 -1.48 7.81 6.80
C ARG A 4 -2.45 8.23 5.69
N CYS A 5 -2.71 9.54 5.56
CA CYS A 5 -3.59 10.07 4.51
C CYS A 5 -3.05 9.76 3.11
N HIS A 6 -1.73 9.79 2.93
CA HIS A 6 -1.10 9.44 1.66
C HIS A 6 -1.29 7.96 1.30
N ILE A 7 -1.07 7.03 2.24
CA ILE A 7 -1.27 5.59 2.04
C ILE A 7 -2.73 5.29 1.67
N ILE A 8 -3.69 5.89 2.39
CA ILE A 8 -5.12 5.71 2.11
C ILE A 8 -5.50 6.31 0.75
N SER A 9 -4.97 7.48 0.42
CA SER A 9 -5.17 8.10 -0.90
C SER A 9 -4.61 7.20 -2.02
N GLN A 10 -3.43 6.60 -1.82
CA GLN A 10 -2.84 5.67 -2.77
C GLN A 10 -3.69 4.39 -2.93
N PHE A 11 -4.22 3.85 -1.83
CA PHE A 11 -5.16 2.73 -1.87
C PHE A 11 -6.44 3.09 -2.64
N ASN A 12 -7.05 4.23 -2.34
CA ASN A 12 -8.27 4.70 -3.02
C ASN A 12 -8.03 4.98 -4.52
N GLN A 13 -6.81 5.34 -4.91
CA GLN A 13 -6.39 5.50 -6.31
C GLN A 13 -6.07 4.16 -6.99
N GLY A 14 -6.08 3.04 -6.25
CA GLY A 14 -5.81 1.70 -6.76
C GLY A 14 -4.33 1.38 -6.99
N PHE A 15 -3.42 2.04 -6.27
CA PHE A 15 -2.00 1.68 -6.31
C PHE A 15 -1.70 0.40 -5.53
N TYR A 16 -2.49 0.11 -4.51
CA TYR A 16 -2.39 -1.10 -3.70
C TYR A 16 -3.75 -1.79 -3.63
N ASP A 17 -3.74 -3.11 -3.68
CA ASP A 17 -4.95 -3.93 -3.55
C ASP A 17 -5.30 -4.24 -2.09
N CYS A 18 -4.34 -4.10 -1.17
CA CYS A 18 -4.52 -4.37 0.26
C CYS A 18 -3.88 -3.29 1.13
N VAL A 19 -4.47 -3.08 2.31
CA VAL A 19 -3.96 -2.22 3.37
C VAL A 19 -4.00 -2.99 4.67
N ILE A 20 -2.89 -2.94 5.41
CA ILE A 20 -2.79 -3.48 6.76
C ILE A 20 -2.88 -2.30 7.72
N ALA A 21 -3.83 -2.35 8.65
CA ALA A 21 -4.07 -1.30 9.61
C ALA A 21 -4.20 -1.88 11.02
N THR A 22 -3.80 -1.07 12.00
CA THR A 22 -4.00 -1.35 13.43
C THR A 22 -4.87 -0.26 14.02
N ASP A 23 -5.75 -0.62 14.94
CA ASP A 23 -6.56 0.37 15.66
C ASP A 23 -5.66 1.23 16.55
N ALA A 24 -5.96 2.53 16.61
CA ALA A 24 -5.14 3.50 17.35
C ALA A 24 -5.10 3.21 18.86
N GLU A 25 -6.14 2.57 19.41
CA GLU A 25 -6.25 2.24 20.83
C GLU A 25 -5.24 1.15 21.27
N VAL A 26 -4.75 0.33 20.33
CA VAL A 26 -3.78 -0.76 20.61
C VAL A 26 -2.34 -0.21 20.73
N LEU A 27 -2.07 0.97 20.17
CA LEU A 27 -0.81 1.68 20.34
C LEU A 27 -0.89 2.41 21.68
N GLY A 28 -0.55 1.71 22.76
CA GLY A 28 -0.66 2.20 24.14
C GLY A 28 -0.23 3.66 24.32
N ALA A 29 -0.86 4.33 25.30
CA ALA A 29 -0.64 5.73 25.61
C ALA A 29 0.84 6.13 25.51
N PRO A 30 1.18 7.29 24.90
CA PRO A 30 2.56 7.70 24.73
C PRO A 30 3.27 7.66 26.07
N ILE A 31 4.47 7.08 26.10
CA ILE A 31 5.31 6.98 27.29
C ILE A 31 5.51 8.39 27.83
N LYS A 32 4.74 8.77 28.87
CA LYS A 32 4.96 10.01 29.61
C LYS A 32 6.31 9.87 30.30
N GLY A 33 7.35 10.41 29.68
CA GLY A 33 8.61 10.67 30.37
C GLY A 33 8.28 11.46 31.65
N LYS A 34 8.64 10.91 32.80
CA LYS A 34 8.50 11.58 34.11
C LYS A 34 9.37 12.86 34.09
N ARG A 35 8.82 13.98 33.61
CA ARG A 35 9.32 15.30 33.99
C ARG A 35 8.62 15.70 35.28
N ARG A 36 9.34 15.62 36.39
CA ARG A 36 8.97 16.20 37.68
C ARG A 36 8.83 17.71 37.48
N GLY A 37 7.61 18.22 37.52
CA GLY A 37 7.31 19.64 37.44
C GLY A 37 5.84 19.88 37.79
N ARG A 38 5.62 20.52 38.94
CA ARG A 38 4.31 20.84 39.53
C ARG A 38 3.67 21.95 38.70
N GLY A 39 2.52 21.68 38.08
CA GLY A 39 1.78 22.64 37.25
C GLY A 39 0.35 22.16 37.00
N SER A 40 -0.58 23.11 37.08
CA SER A 40 -2.04 22.99 37.22
C SER A 40 -2.78 22.16 36.15
N LYS A 41 -3.91 21.58 36.59
CA LYS A 41 -4.96 20.98 35.75
C LYS A 41 -5.43 21.99 34.70
N GLY A 42 -5.01 21.80 33.46
CA GLY A 42 -5.75 22.21 32.28
C GLY A 42 -6.20 20.94 31.57
N ASP A 43 -7.48 20.86 31.20
CA ASP A 43 -8.01 19.83 30.33
C ASP A 43 -7.11 19.73 29.10
N ARG A 44 -6.29 18.69 29.07
CA ARG A 44 -5.52 18.36 27.88
C ARG A 44 -6.54 17.84 26.91
N ALA A 45 -6.82 18.65 25.89
CA ALA A 45 -7.47 18.26 24.66
C ALA A 45 -7.16 16.79 24.38
N SER A 46 -8.18 15.94 24.50
CA SER A 46 -8.16 14.61 23.89
C SER A 46 -7.64 14.84 22.48
N ASP A 47 -6.51 14.22 22.15
CA ASP A 47 -5.76 14.48 20.93
C ASP A 47 -6.73 14.73 19.78
N LEU A 48 -6.57 15.87 19.10
CA LEU A 48 -7.33 16.21 17.88
C LEU A 48 -7.26 15.08 16.84
N GLU A 49 -6.31 14.16 17.01
CA GLU A 49 -6.11 12.91 16.28
C GLU A 49 -7.19 11.84 16.53
N ALA A 50 -7.82 11.78 17.71
CA ALA A 50 -8.99 10.92 17.94
C ALA A 50 -10.22 11.38 17.14
N GLY A 51 -10.28 12.68 16.79
CA GLY A 51 -11.28 13.25 15.89
C GLY A 51 -11.05 12.91 14.40
N VAL A 52 -9.88 12.40 14.02
CA VAL A 52 -9.51 12.07 12.63
C VAL A 52 -10.14 10.74 12.15
N ALA A 53 -10.91 10.05 12.99
CA ALA A 53 -11.80 8.99 12.54
C ALA A 53 -12.87 9.51 11.55
N ARG A 54 -13.21 10.80 11.59
CA ARG A 54 -14.08 11.48 10.62
C ARG A 54 -13.23 12.18 9.55
N GLY A 55 -12.69 11.42 8.60
CA GLY A 55 -11.95 12.00 7.47
C GLY A 55 -11.10 11.00 6.67
N ILE A 56 -10.88 9.81 7.24
CA ILE A 56 -10.21 8.70 6.55
C ILE A 56 -11.27 7.72 6.07
N ASP A 57 -11.52 7.75 4.77
CA ASP A 57 -12.45 6.83 4.12
C ASP A 57 -11.76 5.90 3.12
N PHE A 58 -12.19 4.65 3.11
CA PHE A 58 -11.72 3.64 2.17
C PHE A 58 -12.78 3.45 1.09
N HIS A 59 -12.42 3.71 -0.16
CA HIS A 59 -13.30 3.52 -1.29
C HIS A 59 -13.18 2.09 -1.82
N HIS A 60 -14.31 1.50 -2.22
CA HIS A 60 -14.36 0.21 -2.91
C HIS A 60 -13.71 -0.98 -2.18
N VAL A 61 -13.80 -1.03 -0.85
CA VAL A 61 -13.32 -2.18 -0.07
C VAL A 61 -14.24 -3.38 -0.29
N SER A 62 -13.75 -4.42 -0.95
CA SER A 62 -14.51 -5.66 -1.18
C SER A 62 -14.58 -6.57 0.05
N ALA A 63 -13.52 -6.60 0.85
CA ALA A 63 -13.45 -7.45 2.02
C ALA A 63 -12.65 -6.81 3.16
N VAL A 64 -13.08 -7.07 4.40
CA VAL A 64 -12.37 -6.72 5.63
C VAL A 64 -11.96 -8.01 6.33
N LEU A 65 -10.67 -8.14 6.66
CA LEU A 65 -10.12 -9.27 7.40
C LEU A 65 -9.71 -8.80 8.80
N ASN A 66 -10.43 -9.25 9.83
CA ASN A 66 -10.02 -9.10 11.21
C ASN A 66 -9.02 -10.22 11.55
N PHE A 67 -7.74 -9.85 11.63
CA PHE A 67 -6.68 -10.78 12.03
C PHE A 67 -6.79 -11.18 13.50
N ASP A 68 -7.12 -10.21 14.35
CA ASP A 68 -7.47 -10.40 15.76
C ASP A 68 -8.95 -10.02 15.97
N LEU A 69 -9.64 -10.74 16.85
CA LEU A 69 -11.03 -10.45 17.22
C LEU A 69 -11.12 -9.02 17.80
N PRO A 70 -12.03 -8.15 17.32
CA PRO A 70 -12.22 -6.84 17.90
C PRO A 70 -12.58 -6.91 19.39
N PRO A 71 -12.05 -6.02 20.24
CA PRO A 71 -12.26 -6.09 21.70
C PRO A 71 -13.68 -5.73 22.09
N THR A 72 -14.39 -4.94 21.27
CA THR A 72 -15.78 -4.55 21.51
C THR A 72 -16.65 -4.72 20.25
N PRO A 73 -17.97 -4.90 20.43
CA PRO A 73 -18.94 -4.95 19.33
C PRO A 73 -18.96 -3.64 18.52
N GLU A 74 -18.79 -2.47 19.14
CA GLU A 74 -18.73 -1.22 18.39
C GLU A 74 -17.49 -1.17 17.49
N ALA A 75 -16.34 -1.67 17.98
CA ALA A 75 -15.14 -1.79 17.19
C ALA A 75 -15.35 -2.74 15.99
N TYR A 76 -16.05 -3.85 16.19
CA TYR A 76 -16.43 -4.75 15.11
C TYR A 76 -17.27 -4.04 14.04
N ILE A 77 -18.33 -3.32 14.43
CA ILE A 77 -19.20 -2.57 13.51
C ILE A 77 -18.39 -1.49 12.76
N HIS A 78 -17.50 -0.78 13.44
CA HIS A 78 -16.65 0.24 12.80
C HIS A 78 -15.69 -0.33 11.75
N ARG A 79 -15.14 -1.54 11.98
CA ARG A 79 -14.29 -2.26 11.03
C ARG A 79 -15.12 -2.82 9.87
N ALA A 80 -16.25 -3.46 10.15
CA ALA A 80 -17.18 -3.98 9.14
C ALA A 80 -17.74 -2.86 8.24
N GLY A 81 -18.02 -1.69 8.81
CA GLY A 81 -18.49 -0.50 8.07
C GLY A 81 -17.47 0.11 7.09
N ARG A 82 -16.29 -0.49 6.94
CA ARG A 82 -15.34 -0.13 5.86
C ARG A 82 -15.69 -0.78 4.53
N THR A 83 -16.46 -1.88 4.53
CA THR A 83 -16.95 -2.55 3.31
C THR A 83 -18.45 -2.30 3.10
N ALA A 84 -19.04 -2.95 2.08
CA ALA A 84 -20.46 -2.94 1.76
C ALA A 84 -21.10 -1.54 1.56
N ARG A 85 -20.34 -0.60 0.96
CA ARG A 85 -20.81 0.78 0.73
C ARG A 85 -21.47 0.95 -0.64
N ALA A 86 -22.38 1.92 -0.73
CA ALA A 86 -23.09 2.29 -1.97
C ALA A 86 -23.75 1.09 -2.66
N ASN A 87 -24.44 0.24 -1.88
CA ASN A 87 -25.13 -0.98 -2.34
C ASN A 87 -24.22 -2.05 -2.98
N ASN A 88 -22.90 -1.96 -2.82
CA ASN A 88 -22.00 -3.04 -3.24
C ASN A 88 -21.97 -4.14 -2.18
N PRO A 89 -21.85 -5.43 -2.58
CA PRO A 89 -21.62 -6.50 -1.63
C PRO A 89 -20.26 -6.33 -0.95
N GLY A 90 -20.18 -6.70 0.32
CA GLY A 90 -18.95 -6.71 1.10
C GLY A 90 -18.85 -7.99 1.92
N MET A 91 -17.63 -8.41 2.22
CA MET A 91 -17.36 -9.58 3.06
C MET A 91 -16.54 -9.18 4.29
N VAL A 92 -16.88 -9.71 5.44
CA VAL A 92 -16.07 -9.58 6.66
C VAL A 92 -15.69 -10.98 7.13
N LEU A 93 -14.40 -11.21 7.32
CA LEU A 93 -13.86 -12.46 7.83
C LEU A 93 -13.09 -12.15 9.11
N THR A 94 -13.33 -12.93 10.16
CA THR A 94 -12.69 -12.74 11.46
C THR A 94 -12.05 -14.03 11.91
N PHE A 95 -10.77 -13.96 12.29
CA PHE A 95 -10.12 -15.07 12.97
C PHE A 95 -10.46 -15.01 14.46
N VAL A 96 -10.78 -16.17 15.02
CA VAL A 96 -11.18 -16.32 16.42
C VAL A 96 -10.36 -17.45 17.02
N LEU A 97 -9.64 -17.16 18.08
CA LEU A 97 -8.94 -18.18 18.86
C LEU A 97 -9.91 -18.89 19.82
N PRO A 98 -9.66 -20.14 20.22
CA PRO A 98 -10.51 -20.85 21.18
C PRO A 98 -10.71 -20.11 22.51
N ILE A 99 -9.73 -19.31 22.94
CA ILE A 99 -9.80 -18.50 24.17
C ILE A 99 -10.71 -17.27 24.03
N GLU A 100 -11.05 -16.86 22.81
CA GLU A 100 -11.81 -15.65 22.50
C GLU A 100 -13.31 -15.92 22.30
N GLN A 101 -13.75 -17.17 22.50
CA GLN A 101 -15.15 -17.59 22.27
C GLN A 101 -16.17 -16.80 23.11
N SER A 102 -15.82 -16.43 24.34
CA SER A 102 -16.68 -15.58 25.18
C SER A 102 -16.87 -14.18 24.60
N HIS A 103 -15.80 -13.58 24.05
CA HIS A 103 -15.87 -12.28 23.38
C HIS A 103 -16.65 -12.34 22.07
N LEU A 104 -16.50 -13.44 21.31
CA LEU A 104 -17.29 -13.68 20.11
C LEU A 104 -18.78 -13.70 20.45
N HIS A 105 -19.18 -14.40 21.51
CA HIS A 105 -20.58 -14.49 21.92
C HIS A 105 -21.17 -13.12 22.26
N MET A 106 -20.43 -12.26 22.98
CA MET A 106 -20.87 -10.90 23.27
C MET A 106 -21.08 -10.05 22.00
N ILE A 107 -20.24 -10.25 20.98
CA ILE A 107 -20.38 -9.58 19.69
C ILE A 107 -21.62 -10.12 18.94
N GLU A 108 -21.82 -11.44 18.95
CA GLU A 108 -22.97 -12.08 18.30
C GLU A 108 -24.31 -11.69 18.94
N GLU A 109 -24.37 -11.62 20.27
CA GLU A 109 -25.58 -11.19 21.01
C GLU A 109 -26.02 -9.78 20.63
N LEU A 110 -25.06 -8.85 20.45
CA LEU A 110 -25.37 -7.47 20.09
C LEU A 110 -25.64 -7.27 18.60
N LEU A 111 -25.11 -8.14 17.74
CA LEU A 111 -25.40 -8.10 16.31
C LEU A 111 -26.70 -8.84 15.94
N GLY A 112 -27.07 -9.86 16.72
CA GLY A 112 -28.17 -10.76 16.43
C GLY A 112 -29.52 -10.18 16.80
N GLU A 113 -30.29 -9.72 15.82
CA GLU A 113 -31.72 -9.55 15.98
C GLU A 113 -32.42 -10.90 15.73
N ASN A 114 -33.10 -11.43 16.76
CA ASN A 114 -33.96 -12.63 16.70
C ASN A 114 -33.28 -14.01 16.77
N GLY A 115 -32.09 -14.12 17.38
CA GLY A 115 -31.50 -15.42 17.76
C GLY A 115 -30.91 -16.26 16.61
N ALA A 116 -30.76 -15.68 15.41
CA ALA A 116 -29.99 -16.29 14.34
C ALA A 116 -28.50 -15.92 14.46
N PRO A 117 -27.57 -16.85 14.26
CA PRO A 117 -26.13 -16.55 14.29
C PRO A 117 -25.77 -15.63 13.12
N VAL A 118 -25.32 -14.42 13.43
CA VAL A 118 -24.91 -13.42 12.42
C VAL A 118 -23.58 -13.80 11.78
N LEU A 119 -22.70 -14.43 12.56
CA LEU A 119 -21.38 -14.87 12.12
C LEU A 119 -21.44 -16.35 11.78
N LEU A 120 -21.14 -16.67 10.53
CA LEU A 120 -21.13 -18.04 10.05
C LEU A 120 -19.70 -18.59 10.02
N PRO A 121 -19.47 -19.83 10.45
CA PRO A 121 -18.16 -20.45 10.36
C PRO A 121 -17.76 -20.59 8.88
N TYR A 122 -16.60 -20.02 8.53
CA TYR A 122 -16.06 -20.14 7.19
C TYR A 122 -15.26 -21.44 7.03
N GLN A 123 -15.63 -22.26 6.06
CA GLN A 123 -14.93 -23.51 5.75
C GLN A 123 -13.76 -23.25 4.80
N PHE A 124 -12.54 -23.41 5.30
CA PHE A 124 -11.33 -23.30 4.48
C PHE A 124 -11.00 -24.62 3.79
N ARG A 125 -10.64 -24.54 2.50
CA ARG A 125 -10.02 -25.64 1.77
C ARG A 125 -8.55 -25.74 2.14
N MET A 126 -8.26 -26.44 3.23
CA MET A 126 -6.90 -26.54 3.77
C MET A 126 -5.88 -27.10 2.77
N GLU A 127 -6.31 -28.01 1.89
CA GLU A 127 -5.48 -28.58 0.82
C GLU A 127 -4.90 -27.51 -0.12
N GLU A 128 -5.71 -26.51 -0.48
CA GLU A 128 -5.28 -25.39 -1.35
C GLU A 128 -4.33 -24.44 -0.61
N ILE A 129 -4.46 -24.32 0.71
CA ILE A 129 -3.69 -23.40 1.55
C ILE A 129 -2.33 -24.01 1.94
N GLU A 130 -2.25 -25.32 2.15
CA GLU A 130 -1.04 -26.00 2.62
C GLU A 130 0.14 -25.82 1.65
N GLY A 131 -0.12 -25.71 0.35
CA GLY A 131 0.89 -25.39 -0.66
C GLY A 131 1.62 -24.06 -0.40
N PHE A 132 0.99 -23.10 0.28
CA PHE A 132 1.59 -21.81 0.63
C PHE A 132 2.44 -21.86 1.91
N ARG A 133 2.34 -22.92 2.72
CA ARG A 133 2.96 -23.01 4.05
C ARG A 133 4.47 -22.74 4.02
N TYR A 134 5.18 -23.29 3.03
CA TYR A 134 6.62 -23.09 2.91
C TYR A 134 6.97 -21.63 2.58
N ARG A 135 6.18 -20.95 1.75
CA ARG A 135 6.38 -19.54 1.40
C ARG A 135 6.05 -18.63 2.57
N CYS A 136 4.96 -18.91 3.29
CA CYS A 136 4.64 -18.21 4.54
C CYS A 136 5.80 -18.33 5.53
N ARG A 137 6.37 -19.53 5.70
CA ARG A 137 7.52 -19.76 6.56
C ARG A 137 8.78 -19.02 6.10
N ASP A 138 9.06 -19.00 4.80
CA ASP A 138 10.22 -18.28 4.26
C ASP A 138 10.08 -16.75 4.37
N ALA A 139 8.86 -16.24 4.19
CA ALA A 139 8.51 -14.85 4.43
C ALA A 139 8.67 -14.48 5.91
N MET A 140 8.12 -15.29 6.83
CA MET A 140 8.29 -15.06 8.27
C MET A 140 9.77 -15.04 8.68
N ARG A 141 10.60 -15.92 8.12
CA ARG A 141 12.05 -15.93 8.37
C ARG A 141 12.77 -14.67 7.87
N SER A 142 12.23 -14.00 6.85
CA SER A 142 12.79 -12.74 6.34
C SER A 142 12.49 -11.55 7.26
N VAL A 143 11.44 -11.64 8.07
CA VAL A 143 11.04 -10.56 8.99
C VAL A 143 11.80 -10.70 10.30
N THR A 144 12.98 -10.09 10.37
CA THR A 144 13.80 -10.03 11.60
C THR A 144 13.63 -8.71 12.33
N LYS A 145 13.94 -8.66 13.63
CA LYS A 145 13.94 -7.40 14.42
C LYS A 145 14.84 -6.33 13.81
N GLN A 146 15.95 -6.73 13.20
CA GLN A 146 16.85 -5.83 12.49
C GLN A 146 16.19 -5.26 11.24
N ALA A 147 15.60 -6.10 10.39
CA ALA A 147 14.89 -5.66 9.19
C ALA A 147 13.74 -4.69 9.52
N ILE A 148 12.99 -4.96 10.60
CA ILE A 148 11.92 -4.06 11.08
C ILE A 148 12.50 -2.71 11.50
N ARG A 149 13.60 -2.71 12.28
CA ARG A 149 14.23 -1.47 12.74
C ARG A 149 14.74 -0.63 11.56
N GLU A 150 15.40 -1.25 10.61
CA GLU A 150 15.92 -0.59 9.41
C GLU A 150 14.79 -0.04 8.52
N ALA A 151 13.71 -0.80 8.33
CA ALA A 151 12.54 -0.36 7.59
C ALA A 151 11.90 0.88 8.25
N ARG A 152 11.75 0.87 9.59
CA ARG A 152 11.24 2.02 10.35
C ARG A 152 12.15 3.25 10.25
N LEU A 153 13.46 3.07 10.35
CA LEU A 153 14.42 4.17 10.20
C LEU A 153 14.34 4.78 8.80
N LYS A 154 14.23 3.94 7.77
CA LYS A 154 14.05 4.38 6.39
C LYS A 154 12.75 5.17 6.21
N GLU A 155 11.64 4.67 6.75
CA GLU A 155 10.34 5.35 6.73
C GLU A 155 10.43 6.73 7.40
N ILE A 156 10.98 6.81 8.62
CA ILE A 156 11.18 8.08 9.33
C ILE A 156 12.07 9.04 8.52
N LYS A 157 13.16 8.55 7.94
CA LYS A 157 14.05 9.36 7.09
C LYS A 157 13.29 9.93 5.89
N GLU A 158 12.50 9.11 5.20
CA GLU A 158 11.66 9.55 4.09
C GLU A 158 10.61 10.57 4.57
N GLU A 159 9.96 10.36 5.70
CA GLU A 159 9.02 11.32 6.27
C GLU A 159 9.69 12.66 6.60
N LEU A 160 10.89 12.65 7.18
CA LEU A 160 11.65 13.87 7.49
C LEU A 160 11.99 14.65 6.21
N LEU A 161 12.43 13.95 5.16
CA LEU A 161 12.79 14.56 3.87
C LEU A 161 11.60 15.18 3.14
N HIS A 162 10.41 14.57 3.25
CA HIS A 162 9.20 15.03 2.56
C HIS A 162 8.30 15.90 3.46
N SER A 163 8.70 16.14 4.71
CA SER A 163 7.92 16.94 5.67
C SER A 163 7.90 18.41 5.27
N GLU A 164 6.70 18.95 5.02
CA GLU A 164 6.53 20.37 4.75
C GLU A 164 6.91 21.26 5.93
N ARG A 165 6.73 20.74 7.15
CA ARG A 165 7.04 21.47 8.40
C ARG A 165 8.54 21.67 8.61
N LEU A 166 9.37 20.80 8.03
CA LEU A 166 10.82 20.86 8.19
C LEU A 166 11.52 21.53 7.01
N LYS A 167 10.79 21.93 5.96
CA LYS A 167 11.38 22.59 4.79
C LYS A 167 12.18 23.83 5.19
N THR A 168 11.59 24.73 5.97
CA THR A 168 12.25 25.96 6.43
C THR A 168 13.49 25.66 7.29
N TYR A 169 13.41 24.68 8.19
CA TYR A 169 14.54 24.26 9.01
C TYR A 169 15.73 23.77 8.17
N PHE A 170 15.47 23.01 7.11
CA PHE A 170 16.51 22.51 6.20
C PHE A 170 17.04 23.57 5.24
N GLU A 171 16.25 24.60 4.93
CA GLU A 171 16.72 25.80 4.22
C GLU A 171 17.75 26.56 5.07
N ASP A 172 17.49 26.70 6.38
CA ASP A 172 18.41 27.34 7.33
C ASP A 172 19.62 26.46 7.67
N ASN A 173 19.49 25.12 7.61
CA ASN A 173 20.52 24.14 7.98
C ASN A 173 20.83 23.17 6.82
N PRO A 174 21.52 23.61 5.76
CA PRO A 174 21.77 22.78 4.58
C PRO A 174 22.68 21.57 4.87
N ARG A 175 23.53 21.64 5.90
CA ARG A 175 24.40 20.53 6.31
C ARG A 175 23.60 19.35 6.84
N ASP A 176 22.56 19.60 7.63
CA ASP A 176 21.74 18.54 8.24
C ASP A 176 20.92 17.81 7.17
N LEU A 177 20.44 18.54 6.16
CA LEU A 177 19.79 17.95 4.99
C LEU A 177 20.75 17.04 4.21
N GLN A 178 22.00 17.47 4.03
CA GLN A 178 23.02 16.66 3.35
C GLN A 178 23.34 15.39 4.15
N LEU A 179 23.55 15.51 5.47
CA LEU A 179 23.76 14.36 6.36
C LEU A 179 22.60 13.37 6.25
N LEU A 180 21.36 13.87 6.34
CA LEU A 180 20.17 13.04 6.23
C LEU A 180 20.09 12.34 4.86
N ARG A 181 20.44 13.02 3.76
CA ARG A 181 20.46 12.41 2.40
C ARG A 181 21.51 11.31 2.27
N HIS A 182 22.70 11.53 2.83
CA HIS A 182 23.83 10.62 2.72
C HIS A 182 23.83 9.48 3.75
N ASP A 183 22.93 9.50 4.74
CA ASP A 183 22.77 8.41 5.69
C ASP A 183 22.35 7.11 4.98
N LEU A 184 23.28 6.17 4.82
CA LEU A 184 23.05 4.88 4.16
C LEU A 184 22.90 3.78 5.22
N PRO A 185 21.99 2.82 5.03
CA PRO A 185 21.87 1.70 5.95
C PRO A 185 23.18 0.90 5.95
N LEU A 186 23.75 0.69 7.14
CA LEU A 186 24.99 -0.08 7.31
C LEU A 186 24.84 -1.55 6.89
N HIS A 187 23.65 -2.13 7.09
CA HIS A 187 23.37 -3.54 6.80
C HIS A 187 21.98 -3.68 6.15
N PRO A 188 21.77 -3.23 4.91
CA PRO A 188 20.45 -3.22 4.30
C PRO A 188 19.79 -4.61 4.36
N ALA A 189 18.56 -4.66 4.88
CA ALA A 189 17.75 -5.87 4.89
C ALA A 189 17.77 -6.58 3.53
N VAL A 190 18.15 -7.87 3.53
CA VAL A 190 18.22 -8.68 2.32
C VAL A 190 16.82 -8.85 1.73
N VAL A 191 16.57 -8.17 0.62
CA VAL A 191 15.31 -8.30 -0.13
C VAL A 191 15.34 -9.63 -0.89
N LYS A 192 14.38 -10.50 -0.60
CA LYS A 192 14.19 -11.78 -1.29
C LYS A 192 13.24 -11.61 -2.49
N PRO A 193 13.74 -11.48 -3.73
CA PRO A 193 12.88 -11.17 -4.89
C PRO A 193 11.84 -12.26 -5.17
N HIS A 194 12.15 -13.52 -4.86
CA HIS A 194 11.25 -14.66 -5.06
C HIS A 194 10.00 -14.64 -4.16
N LEU A 195 10.02 -13.86 -3.07
CA LEU A 195 8.83 -13.71 -2.22
C LEU A 195 7.76 -12.83 -2.89
N GLY A 196 8.16 -11.92 -3.79
CA GLY A 196 7.23 -11.02 -4.49
C GLY A 196 6.37 -11.70 -5.57
N HIS A 197 6.72 -12.90 -6.03
CA HIS A 197 6.00 -13.62 -7.08
C HIS A 197 5.50 -14.98 -6.58
N VAL A 198 4.19 -15.20 -6.64
CA VAL A 198 3.59 -16.51 -6.38
C VAL A 198 3.70 -17.39 -7.64
N PRO A 199 4.38 -18.54 -7.57
CA PRO A 199 4.43 -19.46 -8.70
C PRO A 199 3.05 -19.98 -9.10
N ASP A 200 2.80 -20.09 -10.42
CA ASP A 200 1.49 -20.48 -10.98
C ASP A 200 0.97 -21.84 -10.49
N TYR A 201 1.88 -22.76 -10.14
CA TYR A 201 1.53 -24.09 -9.63
C TYR A 201 0.94 -24.06 -8.21
N LEU A 202 1.23 -23.04 -7.41
CA LEU A 202 0.63 -22.87 -6.08
C LEU A 202 -0.74 -22.21 -6.13
N VAL A 203 -1.04 -21.49 -7.21
CA VAL A 203 -2.30 -20.76 -7.33
C VAL A 203 -3.41 -21.74 -7.71
N PRO A 204 -4.46 -21.88 -6.87
CA PRO A 204 -5.62 -22.70 -7.20
C PRO A 204 -6.23 -22.29 -8.56
N PRO A 205 -6.74 -23.23 -9.36
CA PRO A 205 -7.31 -22.93 -10.68
C PRO A 205 -8.36 -21.82 -10.66
N ALA A 206 -9.19 -21.76 -9.61
CA ALA A 206 -10.21 -20.72 -9.41
C ALA A 206 -9.63 -19.31 -9.26
N LEU A 207 -8.37 -19.19 -8.82
CA LEU A 207 -7.70 -17.91 -8.56
C LEU A 207 -6.72 -17.52 -9.69
N ARG A 208 -6.46 -18.43 -10.65
CA ARG A 208 -5.56 -18.17 -11.80
C ARG A 208 -6.16 -17.11 -12.70
N GLY A 209 -5.65 -15.87 -12.60
CA GLY A 209 -6.07 -14.72 -13.41
C GLY A 209 -6.54 -13.54 -12.57
N LEU A 210 -7.04 -13.79 -11.36
CA LEU A 210 -7.35 -12.77 -10.34
C LEU A 210 -6.06 -12.25 -9.69
N VAL A 211 -5.09 -13.14 -9.41
CA VAL A 211 -3.84 -12.84 -8.69
C VAL A 211 -2.76 -12.25 -9.62
N ARG A 212 -3.11 -11.24 -10.44
CA ARG A 212 -2.13 -10.53 -11.28
C ARG A 212 -1.99 -9.07 -10.85
N PRO A 213 -1.26 -8.79 -9.76
CA PRO A 213 -1.17 -7.44 -9.20
C PRO A 213 -0.51 -6.42 -10.15
N HIS A 214 0.32 -6.85 -11.11
CA HIS A 214 1.10 -5.93 -11.95
C HIS A 214 1.24 -6.28 -13.43
N LYS A 215 0.26 -6.95 -14.05
CA LYS A 215 0.16 -6.79 -15.52
C LYS A 215 -0.24 -5.34 -15.75
N LYS A 216 0.76 -4.48 -16.02
CA LYS A 216 0.62 -3.10 -16.52
C LYS A 216 -0.70 -3.05 -17.26
N ARG A 217 -1.73 -2.41 -16.68
CA ARG A 217 -2.96 -2.12 -17.41
C ARG A 217 -2.46 -1.53 -18.71
N LYS A 218 -2.65 -2.24 -19.83
CA LYS A 218 -2.29 -1.72 -21.15
C LYS A 218 -2.89 -0.32 -21.12
N LYS A 219 -2.04 0.73 -21.18
CA LYS A 219 -2.52 2.06 -21.53
C LYS A 219 -3.43 1.79 -22.71
N LEU A 220 -4.74 2.07 -22.56
CA LEU A 220 -5.69 1.98 -23.65
C LEU A 220 -4.95 2.64 -24.79
N ALA A 221 -4.58 1.86 -25.81
CA ALA A 221 -3.75 2.39 -26.88
C ALA A 221 -4.59 3.54 -27.43
N SER A 222 -4.18 4.78 -27.16
CA SER A 222 -4.71 5.91 -27.89
C SER A 222 -4.53 5.49 -29.33
N ARG A 223 -5.64 5.33 -30.05
CA ARG A 223 -5.63 5.02 -31.47
C ARG A 223 -4.62 6.00 -32.07
N LYS A 224 -3.43 5.52 -32.41
CA LYS A 224 -2.44 6.30 -33.12
C LYS A 224 -3.09 6.60 -34.45
N VAL A 225 -3.76 7.76 -34.53
CA VAL A 225 -4.03 8.42 -35.80
C VAL A 225 -2.66 8.51 -36.45
N LYS A 226 -2.48 7.79 -37.55
CA LYS A 226 -1.25 7.80 -38.34
C LYS A 226 -1.02 9.25 -38.76
N LYS A 227 -0.12 9.96 -38.06
CA LYS A 227 0.43 11.21 -38.60
C LYS A 227 1.19 10.82 -39.87
N ALA A 228 0.69 11.29 -41.01
CA ALA A 228 1.37 11.20 -42.27
C ALA A 228 2.79 11.75 -42.10
N LYS A 229 3.80 11.00 -42.55
CA LYS A 229 5.17 11.49 -42.65
C LYS A 229 5.14 12.65 -43.64
N THR A 230 5.22 13.87 -43.15
CA THR A 230 5.60 15.03 -43.96
C THR A 230 7.02 14.76 -44.43
N GLN A 231 7.17 14.33 -45.69
CA GLN A 231 8.49 14.19 -46.30
C GLN A 231 9.08 15.59 -46.43
N ASN A 232 10.31 15.77 -45.93
CA ASN A 232 11.09 16.97 -46.14
C ASN A 232 11.30 17.17 -47.66
N PRO A 233 10.88 18.28 -48.28
CA PRO A 233 10.89 18.43 -49.74
C PRO A 233 12.28 18.68 -50.35
N LEU A 234 13.36 18.56 -49.58
CA LEU A 234 14.73 18.89 -50.01
C LEU A 234 15.65 17.68 -50.22
N HIS A 235 15.13 16.44 -50.17
CA HIS A 235 16.00 15.25 -50.20
C HIS A 235 16.18 14.56 -51.57
N ASN A 236 15.72 15.14 -52.68
CA ASN A 236 15.82 14.53 -54.03
C ASN A 236 16.58 15.37 -55.09
N PHE A 237 17.50 16.25 -54.71
CA PHE A 237 18.42 16.84 -55.69
C PHE A 237 19.61 15.90 -55.95
N ARG A 238 19.52 15.08 -57.01
CA ARG A 238 20.68 14.36 -57.56
C ARG A 238 21.29 15.16 -58.70
N HIS A 239 22.47 15.73 -58.47
CA HIS A 239 23.29 16.40 -59.49
C HIS A 239 23.82 15.36 -60.49
N ARG A 240 23.42 15.48 -61.76
CA ARG A 240 23.96 14.68 -62.87
C ARG A 240 25.23 15.35 -63.37
N LYS A 241 26.40 14.71 -63.24
CA LYS A 241 27.64 15.16 -63.87
C LYS A 241 27.58 14.86 -65.36
N GLU A 242 27.54 15.91 -66.20
CA GLU A 242 27.77 15.78 -67.63
C GLU A 242 29.26 15.48 -67.88
N ARG A 243 29.53 14.45 -68.69
CA ARG A 243 30.89 14.15 -69.17
C ARG A 243 31.06 14.83 -70.52
N CYS A 244 31.94 15.82 -70.59
CA CYS A 244 32.40 16.40 -71.87
C CYS A 244 33.08 15.32 -72.71
N ARG A 245 32.68 15.20 -73.99
CA ARG A 245 33.46 14.49 -75.02
C ARG A 245 34.27 15.51 -75.83
N PRO A 246 35.46 15.13 -76.33
CA PRO A 246 36.40 16.06 -76.94
C PRO A 246 35.97 16.52 -78.34
N THR A 247 36.45 17.72 -78.67
CA THR A 247 36.28 18.49 -79.90
C THR A 247 36.80 17.79 -81.14
N ALA A 248 36.02 17.82 -82.23
CA ALA A 248 36.52 17.66 -83.60
C ALA A 248 36.41 19.01 -84.32
N VAL A 249 37.49 19.41 -85.01
CA VAL A 249 37.62 20.62 -85.83
C VAL A 249 37.70 20.19 -87.32
N PRO A 250 37.62 21.10 -88.30
CA PRO A 250 36.51 21.22 -89.24
C PRO A 250 36.88 20.82 -90.69
N SER A 251 35.91 20.87 -91.59
CA SER A 251 36.13 21.11 -93.03
C SER A 251 34.97 21.95 -93.56
#